data_AF-A0A2S7U7M7-F1
#
_entry.id   AF-A0A2S7U7M7-F1
#
_cell.length_a   1.000
_cell.length_b   1.000
_cell.length_c   1.000
_cell.angle_alpha   90.00
_cell.angle_beta   90.00
_cell.angle_gamma   90.00
#
_symmetry.space_group_name_H-M   'P 1'
#
loop_
_entity.id
_entity.type
_entity.pdbx_description
1 polymer ?
#
loop_
_entity_poly.entity_id
_entity_poly.type
_entity_poly.pdbx_seq_one_letter_code
_entity_poly.pdbx_strand_id
1 'polypeptide(L)'
;MIPKIHPTFKLNGRHLDHQGVMIVAYSYVKEGTEWEKEVGDFLLNWLDDFDVMTVYTSGSTGSPRQYKLNKQHMINSALMTGKHFDLGPETEALCCLPLSYIAGKMMMVRALILGWDIDLVKPNSRPLKKAEKRYDFTAMTPMQVTKSLKNIHKTKMVLIGGAAIRSQLIEDLQHKHTKAFHSYGMTETASHVAIKQLYPKFENEYTAVGDISFSKDKRDCLVINAPSLGTNNLVTNDIVELIDEYRFKILGRIDDVINTGGIKIHPDQVEQKLAAQIAQRFFITGMNDEDLGEKVILIVEGKESDTQQAFKVLDKYEIPKEVYFINSFEETHTKKVDKRSTLERLFRK
;
A
#
# COMPACT_ATOMS: atom_id res chain seq x y z
N MET A 1 6.71 10.88 -25.17
CA MET A 1 6.97 9.55 -25.76
C MET A 1 5.68 8.76 -25.70
N ILE A 2 5.21 8.19 -26.81
CA ILE A 2 4.05 7.28 -26.81
C ILE A 2 4.53 5.88 -26.43
N PRO A 3 4.11 5.30 -25.29
CA PRO A 3 4.53 3.96 -24.90
C PRO A 3 4.00 2.91 -25.88
N LYS A 4 4.86 1.95 -26.25
CA LYS A 4 4.44 0.81 -27.07
C LYS A 4 3.62 -0.17 -26.22
N ILE A 5 2.52 -0.66 -26.78
CA ILE A 5 1.72 -1.73 -26.18
C ILE A 5 2.32 -3.07 -26.59
N HIS A 6 2.48 -3.97 -25.62
CA HIS A 6 3.02 -5.30 -25.88
C HIS A 6 2.09 -6.10 -26.81
N PRO A 7 2.61 -6.81 -27.83
CA PRO A 7 1.78 -7.54 -28.81
C PRO A 7 0.94 -8.69 -28.27
N THR A 8 1.02 -9.05 -27.00
CA THR A 8 0.20 -10.10 -26.37
C THR A 8 -0.76 -9.55 -25.34
N PHE A 9 -0.76 -8.23 -25.13
CA PHE A 9 -1.63 -7.58 -24.15
C PHE A 9 -3.10 -7.93 -24.42
N LYS A 10 -3.80 -8.30 -23.34
CA LYS A 10 -5.25 -8.46 -23.36
C LYS A 10 -5.88 -7.68 -22.22
N LEU A 11 -7.05 -7.12 -22.50
CA LEU A 11 -7.90 -6.47 -21.53
C LEU A 11 -9.24 -7.19 -21.48
N ASN A 12 -9.59 -7.78 -20.33
CA ASN A 12 -10.79 -8.59 -20.15
C ASN A 12 -10.90 -9.70 -21.21
N GLY A 13 -9.79 -10.41 -21.47
CA GLY A 13 -9.68 -11.48 -22.46
C GLY A 13 -9.63 -11.04 -23.93
N ARG A 14 -9.70 -9.73 -24.24
CA ARG A 14 -9.63 -9.21 -25.61
C ARG A 14 -8.22 -8.71 -25.92
N HIS A 15 -7.65 -9.20 -27.02
CA HIS A 15 -6.40 -8.67 -27.56
C HIS A 15 -6.60 -7.24 -28.07
N LEU A 16 -5.74 -6.32 -27.66
CA LEU A 16 -5.81 -4.92 -28.07
C LEU A 16 -4.43 -4.41 -28.45
N ASP A 17 -4.32 -3.87 -29.66
CA ASP A 17 -3.19 -3.04 -30.06
C ASP A 17 -3.40 -1.58 -29.62
N HIS A 18 -2.52 -0.68 -30.06
CA HIS A 18 -2.62 0.75 -29.74
C HIS A 18 -3.98 1.35 -30.11
N GLN A 19 -4.52 1.02 -31.30
CA GLN A 19 -5.82 1.56 -31.73
C GLN A 19 -6.96 0.96 -30.90
N GLY A 20 -6.91 -0.34 -30.62
CA GLY A 20 -7.89 -1.02 -29.77
C GLY A 20 -7.95 -0.41 -28.37
N VAL A 21 -6.80 -0.14 -27.74
CA VAL A 21 -6.76 0.50 -26.42
C VAL A 21 -7.30 1.93 -26.47
N MET A 22 -6.98 2.72 -27.52
CA MET A 22 -7.58 4.05 -27.69
C MET A 22 -9.11 3.99 -27.80
N ILE A 23 -9.65 3.07 -28.59
CA ILE A 23 -11.11 2.90 -28.76
C ILE A 23 -11.77 2.58 -27.42
N VAL A 24 -11.21 1.63 -26.66
CA VAL A 24 -11.71 1.29 -25.33
C VAL A 24 -11.64 2.48 -24.38
N ALA A 25 -10.53 3.22 -24.38
CA ALA A 25 -10.34 4.40 -23.55
C ALA A 25 -11.42 5.46 -23.82
N TYR A 26 -11.68 5.78 -25.09
CA TYR A 26 -12.74 6.72 -25.47
C TYR A 26 -14.14 6.24 -25.08
N SER A 27 -14.44 4.95 -25.27
CA SER A 27 -15.73 4.36 -24.86
C SER A 27 -15.92 4.47 -23.35
N TYR A 28 -14.91 4.14 -22.54
CA TYR A 28 -14.97 4.28 -21.09
C TYR A 28 -15.16 5.72 -20.62
N VAL A 29 -14.48 6.69 -21.21
CA VAL A 29 -14.67 8.11 -20.84
C VAL A 29 -16.10 8.59 -21.17
N LYS A 30 -16.63 8.22 -22.34
CA LYS A 30 -17.93 8.70 -22.81
C LYS A 30 -19.12 7.99 -22.15
N GLU A 31 -19.05 6.67 -22.04
CA GLU A 31 -20.20 5.81 -21.75
C GLU A 31 -20.02 4.96 -20.47
N GLY A 32 -18.80 4.90 -19.93
CA GLY A 32 -18.48 4.11 -18.75
C GLY A 32 -19.10 4.63 -17.46
N THR A 33 -19.19 3.74 -16.47
CA THR A 33 -19.44 4.11 -15.09
C THR A 33 -18.26 4.91 -14.51
N GLU A 34 -18.41 5.54 -13.34
CA GLU A 34 -17.39 6.40 -12.75
C GLU A 34 -15.99 5.75 -12.65
N TRP A 35 -15.93 4.49 -12.19
CA TRP A 35 -14.64 3.78 -12.09
C TRP A 35 -14.06 3.38 -13.45
N GLU A 36 -14.90 3.17 -14.47
CA GLU A 36 -14.45 2.91 -15.84
C GLU A 36 -13.93 4.20 -16.48
N LYS A 37 -14.56 5.35 -16.20
CA LYS A 37 -14.05 6.66 -16.63
C LYS A 37 -12.63 6.91 -16.11
N GLU A 38 -12.34 6.56 -14.85
CA GLU A 38 -10.96 6.61 -14.32
C GLU A 38 -9.97 5.75 -15.12
N VAL A 39 -10.42 4.57 -15.62
CA VAL A 39 -9.62 3.71 -16.49
C VAL A 39 -9.41 4.38 -17.85
N GLY A 40 -10.47 4.91 -18.46
CA GLY A 40 -10.42 5.60 -19.73
C GLY A 40 -9.50 6.83 -19.69
N ASP A 41 -9.65 7.68 -18.67
CA ASP A 41 -8.81 8.86 -18.44
C ASP A 41 -7.33 8.47 -18.29
N PHE A 42 -7.05 7.40 -17.53
CA PHE A 42 -5.70 6.86 -17.42
C PHE A 42 -5.15 6.42 -18.78
N LEU A 43 -5.91 5.63 -19.54
CA LEU A 43 -5.45 5.08 -20.83
C LEU A 43 -5.22 6.19 -21.86
N LEU A 44 -6.10 7.19 -21.94
CA LEU A 44 -5.90 8.35 -22.81
C LEU A 44 -4.63 9.11 -22.44
N ASN A 45 -4.40 9.36 -21.16
CA ASN A 45 -3.18 10.03 -20.71
C ASN A 45 -1.93 9.16 -20.87
N TRP A 46 -2.04 7.84 -20.75
CA TRP A 46 -0.93 6.92 -21.00
C TRP A 46 -0.50 6.93 -22.47
N LEU A 47 -1.47 6.98 -23.39
CA LEU A 47 -1.24 6.94 -24.84
C LEU A 47 -0.96 8.30 -25.48
N ASP A 48 -1.06 9.40 -24.73
CA ASP A 48 -0.64 10.70 -25.23
C ASP A 48 0.89 10.78 -25.44
N ASP A 49 1.33 11.83 -26.12
CA ASP A 49 2.72 12.06 -26.47
C ASP A 49 3.55 12.72 -25.36
N PHE A 50 2.94 13.08 -24.23
CA PHE A 50 3.65 13.65 -23.08
C PHE A 50 4.51 12.59 -22.38
N ASP A 51 5.69 13.00 -21.91
CA ASP A 51 6.60 12.11 -21.16
C ASP A 51 6.17 11.91 -19.70
N VAL A 52 5.30 12.77 -19.19
CA VAL A 52 4.88 12.79 -17.78
C VAL A 52 3.38 12.69 -17.65
N MET A 53 2.94 12.02 -16.59
CA MET A 53 1.55 11.98 -16.17
C MET A 53 1.36 12.56 -14.78
N THR A 54 0.25 13.25 -14.57
CA THR A 54 -0.14 13.76 -13.25
C THR A 54 -0.83 12.65 -12.47
N VAL A 55 -0.30 12.34 -11.29
CA VAL A 55 -0.89 11.43 -10.32
C VAL A 55 -1.19 12.18 -9.03
N TYR A 56 -2.17 11.68 -8.29
CA TYR A 56 -2.58 12.26 -7.02
C TYR A 56 -2.12 11.35 -5.89
N THR A 57 -1.45 11.94 -4.91
CA THR A 57 -1.12 11.27 -3.65
C THR A 57 -2.26 11.48 -2.67
N SER A 58 -2.48 10.53 -1.76
CA SER A 58 -3.55 10.67 -0.77
C SER A 58 -3.29 11.79 0.26
N GLY A 59 -2.07 12.33 0.34
CA GLY A 59 -1.65 13.39 1.27
C GLY A 59 -1.82 12.99 2.74
N SER A 60 -0.76 13.01 3.55
CA SER A 60 -0.89 12.86 5.01
C SER A 60 -1.71 13.99 5.66
N THR A 61 -1.92 15.09 4.93
CA THR A 61 -2.64 16.30 5.37
C THR A 61 -4.08 16.38 4.82
N GLY A 62 -4.62 15.31 4.25
CA GLY A 62 -6.02 15.24 3.76
C GLY A 62 -6.26 15.87 2.37
N SER A 63 -5.46 16.84 1.94
CA SER A 63 -5.52 17.40 0.58
C SER A 63 -4.63 16.61 -0.39
N PRO A 64 -5.17 16.09 -1.51
CA PRO A 64 -4.38 15.38 -2.50
C PRO A 64 -3.29 16.28 -3.10
N ARG A 65 -2.03 15.83 -3.09
CA ARG A 65 -0.94 16.55 -3.76
C ARG A 65 -0.74 15.98 -5.17
N GLN A 66 -0.66 16.86 -6.15
CA GLN A 66 -0.28 16.50 -7.52
C GLN A 66 1.21 16.16 -7.56
N TYR A 67 1.53 15.08 -8.25
CA TYR A 67 2.89 14.66 -8.52
C TYR A 67 3.00 14.28 -10.01
N LYS A 68 4.09 14.69 -10.67
CA LYS A 68 4.33 14.37 -12.08
C LYS A 68 5.26 13.16 -12.16
N LEU A 69 4.76 12.05 -12.67
CA LEU A 69 5.53 10.83 -12.90
C LEU A 69 5.94 10.72 -14.37
N ASN A 70 7.20 10.41 -14.63
CA ASN A 70 7.66 10.10 -15.98
C ASN A 70 7.19 8.69 -16.41
N LYS A 71 6.62 8.57 -17.61
CA LYS A 71 6.13 7.29 -18.15
C LYS A 71 7.26 6.25 -18.24
N GLN A 72 8.49 6.67 -18.57
CA GLN A 72 9.65 5.78 -18.61
C GLN A 72 9.97 5.20 -17.22
N HIS A 73 9.81 5.97 -16.14
CA HIS A 73 10.02 5.45 -14.78
C HIS A 73 8.95 4.41 -14.42
N MET A 74 7.71 4.60 -14.87
CA MET A 74 6.63 3.62 -14.69
C MET A 74 6.89 2.35 -15.51
N ILE A 75 7.40 2.48 -16.74
CA ILE A 75 7.84 1.34 -17.57
C ILE A 75 8.97 0.57 -16.84
N ASN A 76 9.97 1.28 -16.32
CA ASN A 76 11.08 0.67 -15.59
C ASN A 76 10.59 -0.06 -14.33
N SER A 77 9.65 0.54 -13.57
CA SER A 77 9.00 -0.10 -12.42
C SER A 77 8.23 -1.37 -12.80
N ALA A 78 7.53 -1.36 -13.94
CA ALA A 78 6.85 -2.55 -14.46
C ALA A 78 7.84 -3.67 -14.83
N LEU A 79 8.90 -3.34 -15.57
CA LEU A 79 9.96 -4.30 -15.95
C LEU A 79 10.64 -4.91 -14.72
N MET A 80 10.93 -4.10 -13.70
CA MET A 80 11.49 -4.60 -12.44
C MET A 80 10.53 -5.57 -11.72
N THR A 81 9.23 -5.27 -11.71
CA THR A 81 8.23 -6.18 -11.13
C THR A 81 8.21 -7.51 -11.90
N GLY A 82 8.15 -7.45 -13.24
CA GLY A 82 8.11 -8.63 -14.10
C GLY A 82 9.34 -9.51 -13.92
N LYS A 83 10.53 -8.92 -13.91
CA LYS A 83 11.79 -9.64 -13.67
C LYS A 83 11.85 -10.26 -12.28
N HIS A 84 11.45 -9.51 -11.24
CA HIS A 84 11.57 -9.98 -9.86
C HIS A 84 10.67 -11.19 -9.58
N PHE A 85 9.43 -11.16 -10.06
CA PHE A 85 8.45 -12.23 -9.81
C PHE A 85 8.40 -13.29 -10.91
N ASP A 86 9.25 -13.19 -11.93
CA ASP A 86 9.24 -14.05 -13.13
C ASP A 86 7.85 -14.05 -13.82
N LEU A 87 7.29 -12.85 -14.03
CA LEU A 87 5.98 -12.61 -14.64
C LEU A 87 6.14 -12.00 -16.04
N GLY A 88 6.20 -12.88 -17.03
CA GLY A 88 6.33 -12.53 -18.44
C GLY A 88 5.00 -12.30 -19.17
N PRO A 89 5.03 -12.30 -20.51
CA PRO A 89 3.83 -12.27 -21.35
C PRO A 89 2.82 -13.35 -20.98
N GLU A 90 1.54 -13.07 -21.25
CA GLU A 90 0.40 -13.97 -21.01
C GLU A 90 0.09 -14.27 -19.54
N THR A 91 0.80 -13.65 -18.59
CA THR A 91 0.43 -13.64 -17.17
C THR A 91 -1.03 -13.21 -17.01
N GLU A 92 -1.85 -14.02 -16.36
CA GLU A 92 -3.24 -13.65 -16.04
C GLU A 92 -3.28 -12.82 -14.76
N ALA A 93 -3.62 -11.54 -14.88
CA ALA A 93 -3.63 -10.60 -13.75
C ALA A 93 -5.04 -10.10 -13.43
N LEU A 94 -5.33 -9.94 -12.15
CA LEU A 94 -6.56 -9.26 -11.70
C LEU A 94 -6.21 -7.88 -11.14
N CYS A 95 -6.79 -6.83 -11.73
CA CYS A 95 -6.77 -5.50 -11.14
C CYS A 95 -8.11 -5.16 -10.50
N CYS A 96 -8.10 -5.18 -9.17
CA CYS A 96 -9.22 -4.78 -8.32
C CYS A 96 -8.94 -3.50 -7.51
N LEU A 97 -7.94 -2.73 -7.94
CA LEU A 97 -7.55 -1.46 -7.34
C LEU A 97 -8.03 -0.30 -8.22
N PRO A 98 -8.46 0.81 -7.62
CA PRO A 98 -8.88 1.99 -8.38
C PRO A 98 -7.72 2.60 -9.16
N LEU A 99 -7.96 2.94 -10.43
CA LEU A 99 -6.98 3.58 -11.31
C LEU A 99 -6.85 5.09 -11.04
N SER A 100 -7.68 5.68 -10.18
CA SER A 100 -7.41 7.00 -9.59
C SER A 100 -6.08 7.04 -8.80
N TYR A 101 -5.60 5.92 -8.26
CA TYR A 101 -4.35 5.84 -7.50
C TYR A 101 -3.26 5.09 -8.24
N ILE A 102 -2.01 5.37 -7.85
CA ILE A 102 -0.83 4.81 -8.50
C ILE A 102 -0.79 3.27 -8.49
N ALA A 103 -1.33 2.63 -7.46
CA ALA A 103 -1.36 1.18 -7.37
C ALA A 103 -2.20 0.51 -8.48
N GLY A 104 -3.36 1.07 -8.81
CA GLY A 104 -4.19 0.61 -9.93
C GLY A 104 -3.57 0.97 -11.28
N LYS A 105 -3.06 2.20 -11.43
CA LYS A 105 -2.34 2.64 -12.65
C LYS A 105 -1.20 1.69 -12.99
N MET A 106 -0.39 1.31 -12.00
CA MET A 106 0.75 0.42 -12.20
C MET A 106 0.37 -1.03 -12.53
N MET A 107 -0.81 -1.51 -12.13
CA MET A 107 -1.31 -2.79 -12.63
C MET A 107 -1.57 -2.73 -14.14
N MET A 108 -2.18 -1.64 -14.61
CA MET A 108 -2.42 -1.45 -16.04
C MET A 108 -1.11 -1.24 -16.81
N VAL A 109 -0.17 -0.43 -16.30
CA VAL A 109 1.15 -0.27 -16.93
C VAL A 109 1.87 -1.61 -17.05
N ARG A 110 1.90 -2.42 -15.99
CA ARG A 110 2.49 -3.77 -16.04
C ARG A 110 1.87 -4.60 -17.15
N ALA A 111 0.55 -4.60 -17.26
CA ALA A 111 -0.12 -5.38 -18.29
C ALA A 111 0.21 -4.89 -19.71
N LEU A 112 0.13 -3.58 -19.94
CA LEU A 112 0.44 -2.97 -21.24
C LEU A 112 1.89 -3.21 -21.68
N ILE A 113 2.83 -3.18 -20.74
CA ILE A 113 4.28 -3.27 -21.03
C ILE A 113 4.79 -4.71 -21.08
N LEU A 114 4.30 -5.57 -20.18
CA LEU A 114 4.75 -6.96 -20.06
C LEU A 114 3.88 -7.93 -20.86
N GLY A 115 2.78 -7.46 -21.45
CA GLY A 115 1.92 -8.30 -22.29
C GLY A 115 1.03 -9.25 -21.52
N TRP A 116 0.53 -8.81 -20.36
CA TRP A 116 -0.36 -9.60 -19.52
C TRP A 116 -1.78 -9.63 -20.08
N ASP A 117 -2.55 -10.63 -19.65
CA ASP A 117 -4.00 -10.66 -19.76
C ASP A 117 -4.60 -10.12 -18.46
N ILE A 118 -5.03 -8.85 -18.48
CA ILE A 118 -5.53 -8.17 -17.30
C ILE A 118 -7.06 -8.11 -17.30
N ASP A 119 -7.64 -8.66 -16.23
CA ASP A 119 -9.06 -8.50 -15.93
C ASP A 119 -9.25 -7.32 -14.98
N LEU A 120 -10.09 -6.36 -15.38
CA LEU A 120 -10.51 -5.23 -14.55
C LEU A 120 -11.85 -5.53 -13.90
N VAL A 121 -11.92 -5.31 -12.59
CA VAL A 121 -13.18 -5.38 -11.85
C VAL A 121 -13.38 -4.09 -11.06
N LYS A 122 -14.64 -3.69 -10.91
CA LYS A 122 -15.00 -2.56 -10.03
C LYS A 122 -14.34 -2.73 -8.66
N PRO A 123 -13.53 -1.76 -8.20
CA PRO A 123 -12.87 -1.84 -6.90
C PRO A 123 -13.88 -2.08 -5.79
N ASN A 124 -13.62 -3.10 -4.97
CA ASN A 124 -14.48 -3.46 -3.86
C ASN A 124 -13.68 -4.20 -2.77
N SER A 125 -14.32 -4.43 -1.62
CA SER A 125 -13.65 -5.02 -0.46
C SER A 125 -13.43 -6.54 -0.52
N ARG A 126 -14.05 -7.26 -1.47
CA ARG A 126 -13.99 -8.73 -1.62
C ARG A 126 -13.77 -9.13 -3.09
N PRO A 127 -12.68 -8.68 -3.73
CA PRO A 127 -12.53 -8.78 -5.18
C PRO A 127 -12.47 -10.23 -5.71
N LEU A 128 -11.95 -11.17 -4.91
CA LEU A 128 -11.87 -12.57 -5.32
C LEU A 128 -13.19 -13.34 -5.19
N LYS A 129 -14.24 -12.75 -4.61
CA LYS A 129 -15.53 -13.43 -4.40
C LYS A 129 -16.15 -13.87 -5.74
N LYS A 130 -16.08 -13.00 -6.76
CA LYS A 130 -16.63 -13.23 -8.10
C LYS A 130 -15.60 -13.67 -9.15
N ALA A 131 -14.33 -13.86 -8.76
CA ALA A 131 -13.32 -14.35 -9.68
C ALA A 131 -13.69 -15.76 -10.18
N GLU A 132 -13.70 -15.95 -11.50
CA GLU A 132 -14.10 -17.22 -12.13
C GLU A 132 -12.90 -18.14 -12.43
N LYS A 133 -11.70 -17.56 -12.47
CA LYS A 133 -10.44 -18.27 -12.70
C LYS A 133 -9.42 -18.03 -11.58
N ARG A 134 -8.28 -18.73 -11.69
CA ARG A 134 -7.14 -18.58 -10.78
C ARG A 134 -6.06 -17.73 -11.43
N TYR A 135 -6.00 -16.46 -11.08
CA TYR A 135 -5.02 -15.50 -11.59
C TYR A 135 -3.60 -15.84 -11.16
N ASP A 136 -2.63 -15.54 -12.00
CA ASP A 136 -1.21 -15.63 -11.67
C ASP A 136 -0.81 -14.55 -10.68
N PHE A 137 -1.34 -13.33 -10.86
CA PHE A 137 -0.97 -12.17 -10.08
C PHE A 137 -2.17 -11.29 -9.72
N THR A 138 -2.20 -10.77 -8.49
CA THR A 138 -3.22 -9.82 -8.04
C THR A 138 -2.60 -8.82 -7.08
N ALA A 139 -2.83 -7.52 -7.28
CA ALA A 139 -2.46 -6.50 -6.30
C ALA A 139 -3.67 -6.12 -5.43
N MET A 140 -3.49 -6.08 -4.11
CA MET A 140 -4.58 -5.86 -3.15
C MET A 140 -4.12 -5.00 -1.97
N THR A 141 -5.07 -4.35 -1.29
CA THR A 141 -4.81 -3.75 0.04
C THR A 141 -4.90 -4.82 1.14
N PRO A 142 -4.31 -4.60 2.33
CA PRO A 142 -4.43 -5.54 3.44
C PRO A 142 -5.89 -5.89 3.76
N MET A 143 -6.78 -4.88 3.78
CA MET A 143 -8.21 -5.10 4.01
C MET A 143 -8.84 -6.02 2.96
N GLN A 144 -8.52 -5.84 1.68
CA GLN A 144 -9.05 -6.69 0.63
C GLN A 144 -8.58 -8.14 0.78
N VAL A 145 -7.33 -8.36 1.20
CA VAL A 145 -6.80 -9.71 1.46
C VAL A 145 -7.51 -10.34 2.64
N THR A 146 -7.59 -9.67 3.79
CA THR A 146 -8.33 -10.15 4.97
C THR A 146 -9.76 -10.55 4.63
N LYS A 147 -10.47 -9.71 3.85
CA LYS A 147 -11.86 -9.99 3.44
C LYS A 147 -11.98 -11.04 2.33
N SER A 148 -10.88 -11.45 1.72
CA SER A 148 -10.83 -12.44 0.61
C SER A 148 -10.13 -13.74 0.99
N LEU A 149 -9.75 -13.96 2.25
CA LEU A 149 -9.02 -15.15 2.72
C LEU A 149 -9.68 -16.48 2.31
N LYS A 150 -11.03 -16.55 2.28
CA LYS A 150 -11.76 -17.74 1.83
C LYS A 150 -11.55 -18.07 0.35
N ASN A 151 -11.30 -17.05 -0.48
CA ASN A 151 -11.13 -17.15 -1.92
C ASN A 151 -9.69 -16.87 -2.37
N ILE A 152 -8.73 -16.74 -1.45
CA ILE A 152 -7.35 -16.35 -1.77
C ILE A 152 -6.64 -17.37 -2.67
N HIS A 153 -7.08 -18.63 -2.68
CA HIS A 153 -6.58 -19.66 -3.60
C HIS A 153 -6.80 -19.33 -5.08
N LYS A 154 -7.71 -18.38 -5.39
CA LYS A 154 -7.96 -17.86 -6.76
C LYS A 154 -6.88 -16.89 -7.25
N THR A 155 -5.84 -16.65 -6.45
CA THR A 155 -4.64 -15.92 -6.89
C THR A 155 -3.39 -16.72 -6.51
N LYS A 156 -2.53 -17.02 -7.49
CA LYS A 156 -1.26 -17.72 -7.25
C LYS A 156 -0.31 -16.83 -6.45
N MET A 157 -0.28 -15.53 -6.75
CA MET A 157 0.52 -14.54 -6.06
C MET A 157 -0.27 -13.26 -5.78
N VAL A 158 -0.28 -12.84 -4.51
CA VAL A 158 -0.83 -11.56 -4.09
C VAL A 158 0.27 -10.59 -3.67
N LEU A 159 0.33 -9.43 -4.32
CA LEU A 159 1.14 -8.29 -3.89
C LEU A 159 0.27 -7.36 -3.04
N ILE A 160 0.60 -7.25 -1.77
CA ILE A 160 -0.12 -6.45 -0.79
C ILE A 160 0.59 -5.13 -0.62
N GLY A 161 -0.13 -4.02 -0.68
CA GLY A 161 0.49 -2.70 -0.54
C GLY A 161 -0.45 -1.64 0.04
N GLY A 162 0.11 -0.45 0.23
CA GLY A 162 -0.65 0.74 0.60
C GLY A 162 -0.92 0.90 2.09
N ALA A 163 -0.68 -0.09 2.95
CA ALA A 163 -0.74 0.06 4.41
C ALA A 163 0.14 -0.99 5.11
N ALA A 164 0.38 -0.80 6.40
CA ALA A 164 1.06 -1.77 7.25
C ALA A 164 0.27 -3.09 7.34
N ILE A 165 0.99 -4.19 7.56
CA ILE A 165 0.43 -5.53 7.72
C ILE A 165 0.33 -5.85 9.20
N ARG A 166 -0.86 -6.28 9.63
CA ARG A 166 -1.08 -6.81 10.99
C ARG A 166 -0.54 -8.23 11.08
N SER A 167 0.02 -8.61 12.23
CA SER A 167 0.47 -9.98 12.53
C SER A 167 -0.62 -11.01 12.24
N GLN A 168 -1.87 -10.72 12.63
CA GLN A 168 -3.02 -11.59 12.36
C GLN A 168 -3.18 -11.95 10.88
N LEU A 169 -2.91 -11.02 9.95
CA LEU A 169 -3.03 -11.32 8.53
C LEU A 169 -1.97 -12.35 8.06
N ILE A 170 -0.78 -12.31 8.64
CA ILE A 170 0.31 -13.26 8.34
C ILE A 170 -0.07 -14.66 8.86
N GLU A 171 -0.68 -14.72 10.05
CA GLU A 171 -1.22 -15.95 10.63
C GLU A 171 -2.39 -16.50 9.79
N ASP A 172 -3.32 -15.65 9.38
CA ASP A 172 -4.48 -16.03 8.58
C ASP A 172 -4.10 -16.54 7.17
N LEU A 173 -2.94 -16.13 6.66
CA LEU A 173 -2.36 -16.60 5.40
C LEU A 173 -1.73 -17.99 5.51
N GLN A 174 -1.47 -18.49 6.73
CA GLN A 174 -0.94 -19.83 6.92
C GLN A 174 -1.87 -20.88 6.31
N HIS A 175 -1.26 -21.87 5.67
CA HIS A 175 -1.95 -22.96 4.96
C HIS A 175 -2.86 -22.52 3.80
N LYS A 176 -2.74 -21.28 3.31
CA LYS A 176 -3.46 -20.82 2.12
C LYS A 176 -2.70 -21.17 0.85
N HIS A 177 -3.43 -21.45 -0.23
CA HIS A 177 -2.83 -21.79 -1.53
C HIS A 177 -2.51 -20.55 -2.38
N THR A 178 -1.59 -19.71 -1.89
CA THR A 178 -1.11 -18.47 -2.54
C THR A 178 0.33 -18.17 -2.10
N LYS A 179 1.04 -17.29 -2.82
CA LYS A 179 2.25 -16.60 -2.32
C LYS A 179 1.86 -15.16 -1.98
N ALA A 180 2.21 -14.68 -0.80
CA ALA A 180 1.87 -13.34 -0.36
C ALA A 180 3.13 -12.52 -0.12
N PHE A 181 3.19 -11.34 -0.74
CA PHE A 181 4.29 -10.39 -0.59
C PHE A 181 3.74 -9.05 -0.13
N HIS A 182 4.44 -8.39 0.78
CA HIS A 182 4.16 -7.01 1.15
C HIS A 182 5.13 -6.10 0.42
N SER A 183 4.61 -5.03 -0.15
CA SER A 183 5.37 -4.09 -0.97
C SER A 183 5.57 -2.78 -0.22
N TYR A 184 6.81 -2.30 -0.16
CA TYR A 184 7.13 -0.96 0.31
C TYR A 184 7.44 -0.05 -0.88
N GLY A 185 6.78 1.11 -0.92
CA GLY A 185 6.96 2.12 -1.94
C GLY A 185 5.93 3.23 -1.83
N MET A 186 6.08 4.23 -2.68
CA MET A 186 5.30 5.46 -2.64
C MET A 186 5.05 5.99 -4.05
N THR A 187 4.39 7.14 -4.15
CA THR A 187 4.03 7.68 -5.47
C THR A 187 5.26 8.20 -6.20
N GLU A 188 6.20 8.78 -5.46
CA GLU A 188 7.48 9.32 -5.90
C GLU A 188 8.39 8.26 -6.53
N THR A 189 8.15 6.99 -6.20
CA THR A 189 8.88 5.83 -6.74
C THR A 189 8.06 5.05 -7.77
N ALA A 190 6.94 5.62 -8.25
CA ALA A 190 5.93 4.99 -9.11
C ALA A 190 5.24 3.73 -8.55
N SER A 191 5.93 2.85 -7.84
CA SER A 191 5.36 1.67 -7.17
C SER A 191 6.28 1.25 -6.02
N HIS A 192 6.41 -0.06 -5.81
CA HIS A 192 7.32 -0.61 -4.84
C HIS A 192 8.78 -0.46 -5.24
N VAL A 193 9.62 -0.28 -4.23
CA VAL A 193 11.09 -0.29 -4.31
C VAL A 193 11.69 -1.45 -3.53
N ALA A 194 10.94 -1.99 -2.58
CA ALA A 194 11.32 -3.15 -1.80
C ALA A 194 10.10 -4.04 -1.55
N ILE A 195 10.34 -5.32 -1.33
CA ILE A 195 9.31 -6.28 -0.97
C ILE A 195 9.75 -7.16 0.20
N LYS A 196 8.77 -7.72 0.90
CA LYS A 196 8.94 -8.65 2.00
C LYS A 196 8.02 -9.82 1.78
N GLN A 197 8.52 -11.06 1.79
CA GLN A 197 7.66 -12.22 1.68
C GLN A 197 6.91 -12.45 3.01
N LEU A 198 5.58 -12.56 2.94
CA LEU A 198 4.73 -12.89 4.09
C LEU A 198 4.43 -14.38 4.18
N TYR A 199 4.28 -15.03 3.02
CA TYR A 199 3.93 -16.45 2.91
C TYR A 199 4.38 -17.01 1.53
N PRO A 200 4.78 -18.28 1.41
CA PRO A 200 4.91 -19.31 2.46
C PRO A 200 6.10 -19.14 3.41
N LYS A 201 7.15 -18.43 2.99
CA LYS A 201 8.32 -18.18 3.83
C LYS A 201 8.24 -16.74 4.32
N PHE A 202 7.99 -16.56 5.61
CA PHE A 202 7.99 -15.24 6.21
C PHE A 202 9.41 -14.68 6.26
N GLU A 203 9.59 -13.45 5.82
CA GLU A 203 10.82 -12.67 5.90
C GLU A 203 10.61 -11.51 6.86
N ASN A 204 11.62 -11.17 7.67
CA ASN A 204 11.50 -10.05 8.59
C ASN A 204 11.81 -8.73 7.89
N GLU A 205 12.73 -8.75 6.96
CA GLU A 205 13.27 -7.61 6.23
C GLU A 205 12.52 -7.35 4.92
N TYR A 206 12.50 -6.10 4.48
CA TYR A 206 12.26 -5.76 3.08
C TYR A 206 13.56 -5.87 2.31
N THR A 207 13.47 -6.39 1.10
CA THR A 207 14.57 -6.53 0.14
C THR A 207 14.31 -5.69 -1.10
N ALA A 208 15.34 -5.00 -1.59
CA ALA A 208 15.30 -4.19 -2.80
C ALA A 208 14.76 -4.97 -4.01
N VAL A 209 14.04 -4.27 -4.89
CA VAL A 209 13.61 -4.79 -6.18
C VAL A 209 14.48 -4.18 -7.28
N GLY A 210 15.26 -5.01 -7.97
CA GLY A 210 16.20 -4.54 -8.99
C GLY A 210 17.43 -3.87 -8.38
N ASP A 211 17.96 -2.86 -9.05
CA ASP A 211 19.23 -2.21 -8.69
C ASP A 211 19.04 -1.02 -7.73
N ILE A 212 18.03 -1.10 -6.86
CA ILE A 212 17.69 -0.06 -5.88
C ILE A 212 18.54 -0.24 -4.63
N SER A 213 19.06 0.86 -4.08
CA SER A 213 19.79 0.84 -2.81
C SER A 213 19.19 1.77 -1.76
N PHE A 214 19.55 1.51 -0.51
CA PHE A 214 19.03 2.17 0.67
C PHE A 214 20.16 2.69 1.56
N SER A 215 19.93 3.84 2.18
CA SER A 215 20.79 4.38 3.23
C SER A 215 19.93 5.07 4.30
N LYS A 216 20.56 5.73 5.27
CA LYS A 216 19.88 6.50 6.33
C LYS A 216 20.31 7.95 6.31
N ASP A 217 19.38 8.86 6.62
CA ASP A 217 19.71 10.24 6.94
C ASP A 217 20.16 10.39 8.42
N LYS A 218 20.41 11.63 8.86
CA LYS A 218 20.82 11.93 10.25
C LYS A 218 19.75 11.63 11.31
N ARG A 219 18.51 11.33 10.90
CA ARG A 219 17.35 11.06 11.75
C ARG A 219 17.01 9.56 11.77
N ASP A 220 17.89 8.72 11.24
CA ASP A 220 17.67 7.28 11.00
C ASP A 220 16.50 6.98 10.04
N CYS A 221 16.08 7.96 9.24
CA CYS A 221 15.03 7.77 8.24
C CYS A 221 15.60 7.18 6.95
N LEU A 222 14.83 6.30 6.31
CA LEU A 222 15.20 5.63 5.08
C LEU A 222 15.42 6.65 3.95
N VAL A 223 16.54 6.50 3.25
CA VAL A 223 16.87 7.22 2.02
C VAL A 223 16.89 6.21 0.88
N ILE A 224 16.08 6.45 -0.14
CA ILE A 224 15.92 5.57 -1.30
C ILE A 224 16.72 6.12 -2.48
N ASN A 225 17.56 5.28 -3.06
CA ASN A 225 18.26 5.56 -4.31
C ASN A 225 17.81 4.58 -5.39
N ALA A 226 16.97 5.05 -6.31
CA ALA A 226 16.44 4.30 -7.45
C ALA A 226 16.54 5.15 -8.74
N PRO A 227 17.74 5.31 -9.33
CA PRO A 227 17.94 6.19 -10.48
C PRO A 227 17.10 5.82 -11.71
N SER A 228 16.83 4.53 -11.92
CA SER A 228 15.96 4.04 -13.01
C SER A 228 14.50 4.49 -12.85
N LEU A 229 14.11 4.91 -11.65
CA LEU A 229 12.79 5.47 -11.34
C LEU A 229 12.82 7.01 -11.25
N GLY A 230 13.95 7.64 -11.57
CA GLY A 230 14.17 9.08 -11.42
C GLY A 230 14.27 9.54 -9.97
N THR A 231 14.51 8.61 -9.06
CA THR A 231 14.55 8.88 -7.62
C THR A 231 16.00 8.80 -7.15
N ASN A 232 16.62 9.95 -6.88
CA ASN A 232 17.97 10.01 -6.33
C ASN A 232 17.91 10.55 -4.90
N ASN A 233 18.37 9.77 -3.92
CA ASN A 233 18.40 10.15 -2.52
C ASN A 233 17.07 10.70 -1.97
N LEU A 234 15.97 10.01 -2.25
CA LEU A 234 14.66 10.36 -1.69
C LEU A 234 14.64 10.06 -0.21
N VAL A 235 14.70 11.12 0.60
CA VAL A 235 14.59 11.05 2.05
C VAL A 235 13.13 10.85 2.43
N THR A 236 12.84 9.75 3.11
CA THR A 236 11.52 9.46 3.65
C THR A 236 11.42 9.97 5.09
N ASN A 237 10.26 9.76 5.70
CA ASN A 237 10.03 9.98 7.13
C ASN A 237 9.81 8.64 7.86
N ASP A 238 10.28 7.54 7.27
CA ASP A 238 10.15 6.20 7.84
C ASP A 238 11.48 5.82 8.51
N ILE A 239 11.44 5.61 9.81
CA ILE A 239 12.61 5.20 10.61
C ILE A 239 12.88 3.73 10.35
N VAL A 240 14.14 3.38 10.09
CA VAL A 240 14.52 2.02 9.70
C VAL A 240 15.74 1.49 10.44
N GLU A 241 15.73 0.18 10.65
CA GLU A 241 16.94 -0.61 10.89
C GLU A 241 17.48 -1.04 9.52
N LEU A 242 18.61 -0.48 9.11
CA LEU A 242 19.29 -0.87 7.87
C LEU A 242 20.13 -2.12 8.14
N ILE A 243 19.87 -3.20 7.41
CA ILE A 243 20.62 -4.46 7.52
C ILE A 243 21.85 -4.41 6.61
N ASP A 244 21.64 -3.97 5.38
CA ASP A 244 22.67 -3.66 4.39
C ASP A 244 22.09 -2.67 3.35
N GLU A 245 22.85 -2.36 2.30
CA GLU A 245 22.42 -1.41 1.27
C GLU A 245 21.21 -1.86 0.44
N TYR A 246 20.74 -3.11 0.58
CA TYR A 246 19.61 -3.67 -0.16
C TYR A 246 18.47 -4.14 0.75
N ARG A 247 18.67 -4.15 2.08
CA ARG A 247 17.69 -4.70 3.03
C ARG A 247 17.51 -3.83 4.26
N PHE A 248 16.26 -3.68 4.70
CA PHE A 248 15.92 -2.91 5.89
C PHE A 248 14.67 -3.43 6.60
N LYS A 249 14.46 -3.01 7.85
CA LYS A 249 13.21 -3.17 8.58
C LYS A 249 12.62 -1.79 8.90
N ILE A 250 11.30 -1.67 8.79
CA ILE A 250 10.58 -0.46 9.17
C ILE A 250 10.31 -0.51 10.67
N LEU A 251 10.75 0.51 11.40
CA LEU A 251 10.52 0.65 12.84
C LEU A 251 9.30 1.52 13.15
N GLY A 252 8.93 2.43 12.25
CA GLY A 252 7.77 3.32 12.35
C GLY A 252 8.00 4.61 11.58
N ARG A 253 7.12 5.59 11.75
CA ARG A 253 7.29 6.93 11.16
C ARG A 253 7.81 7.93 12.18
N ILE A 254 8.73 8.79 11.77
CA ILE A 254 9.28 9.85 12.65
C ILE A 254 8.20 10.84 13.08
N ASP A 255 7.23 11.10 12.20
CA ASP A 255 6.12 12.03 12.44
C ASP A 255 5.15 11.51 13.53
N ASP A 256 5.17 10.19 13.79
CA ASP A 256 4.27 9.52 14.75
C ASP A 256 4.97 9.18 16.08
N VAL A 257 6.27 9.46 16.23
CA VAL A 257 7.02 9.10 17.46
C VAL A 257 6.49 9.89 18.65
N ILE A 258 6.09 9.17 19.71
CA ILE A 258 5.67 9.76 20.98
C ILE A 258 6.90 9.92 21.88
N ASN A 259 7.13 11.11 22.41
CA ASN A 259 8.21 11.39 23.35
C ASN A 259 7.65 11.47 24.77
N THR A 260 7.71 10.36 25.52
CA THR A 260 7.17 10.27 26.88
C THR A 260 8.29 10.16 27.90
N GLY A 261 8.45 11.18 28.75
CA GLY A 261 9.49 11.22 29.78
C GLY A 261 10.92 11.07 29.23
N GLY A 262 11.17 11.57 28.02
CA GLY A 262 12.45 11.45 27.31
C GLY A 262 12.67 10.12 26.56
N ILE A 263 11.68 9.23 26.56
CA ILE A 263 11.73 7.94 25.86
C ILE A 263 10.91 8.04 24.56
N LYS A 264 11.50 7.57 23.47
CA LYS A 264 10.85 7.48 22.16
C LYS A 264 10.05 6.20 22.07
N ILE A 265 8.73 6.34 21.90
CA ILE A 265 7.81 5.23 21.69
C ILE A 265 7.31 5.28 20.25
N HIS A 266 7.41 4.15 19.54
CA HIS A 266 6.88 3.99 18.19
C HIS A 266 5.47 3.40 18.27
N PRO A 267 4.41 4.15 17.94
CA PRO A 267 3.04 3.66 18.05
C PRO A 267 2.81 2.35 17.32
N ASP A 268 3.37 2.19 16.12
CA ASP A 268 3.22 0.98 15.31
C ASP A 268 3.71 -0.29 16.02
N GLN A 269 4.78 -0.19 16.84
CA GLN A 269 5.31 -1.32 17.60
C GLN A 269 4.41 -1.67 18.78
N VAL A 270 3.91 -0.66 19.48
CA VAL A 270 2.93 -0.83 20.57
C VAL A 270 1.63 -1.43 20.01
N GLU A 271 1.17 -0.94 18.86
CA GLU A 271 -0.01 -1.45 18.18
C GLU A 271 0.15 -2.92 17.76
N GLN A 272 1.34 -3.33 17.30
CA GLN A 272 1.63 -4.73 16.99
C GLN A 272 1.55 -5.63 18.23
N LYS A 273 2.09 -5.20 19.38
CA LYS A 273 1.99 -5.94 20.65
C LYS A 273 0.52 -6.11 21.07
N LEU A 274 -0.28 -5.05 20.93
CA LEU A 274 -1.70 -5.05 21.31
C LEU A 274 -2.63 -5.76 20.33
N ALA A 275 -2.23 -5.94 19.06
CA ALA A 275 -3.10 -6.45 18.01
C ALA A 275 -3.69 -7.85 18.30
N ALA A 276 -2.97 -8.67 19.07
CA ALA A 276 -3.44 -10.00 19.49
C ALA A 276 -4.44 -9.96 20.66
N GLN A 277 -4.50 -8.86 21.40
CA GLN A 277 -5.30 -8.73 22.63
C GLN A 277 -6.53 -7.83 22.44
N ILE A 278 -6.51 -6.94 21.45
CA ILE A 278 -7.62 -6.01 21.16
C ILE A 278 -8.19 -6.34 19.78
N ALA A 279 -9.41 -6.89 19.76
CA ALA A 279 -10.08 -7.30 18.53
C ALA A 279 -10.65 -6.10 17.73
N GLN A 280 -11.03 -5.02 18.41
CA GLN A 280 -11.53 -3.81 17.76
C GLN A 280 -10.44 -3.12 16.92
N ARG A 281 -10.84 -2.19 16.05
CA ARG A 281 -9.87 -1.27 15.46
C ARG A 281 -9.41 -0.30 16.54
N PHE A 282 -8.11 -0.08 16.63
CA PHE A 282 -7.53 0.86 17.57
C PHE A 282 -6.29 1.52 16.97
N PHE A 283 -5.82 2.60 17.59
CA PHE A 283 -4.50 3.16 17.34
C PHE A 283 -3.90 3.78 18.60
N ILE A 284 -2.58 3.87 18.62
CA ILE A 284 -1.79 4.54 19.65
C ILE A 284 -1.35 5.91 19.14
N THR A 285 -1.35 6.91 20.02
CA THR A 285 -0.86 8.27 19.75
C THR A 285 -0.39 8.95 21.04
N GLY A 286 0.36 10.03 20.89
CA GLY A 286 0.74 10.92 21.98
C GLY A 286 -0.34 11.96 22.26
N MET A 287 -0.44 12.39 23.51
CA MET A 287 -1.19 13.57 23.93
C MET A 287 -0.33 14.40 24.89
N ASN A 288 -0.39 15.73 24.75
CA ASN A 288 0.39 16.63 25.61
C ASN A 288 0.13 16.34 27.09
N ASP A 289 1.20 16.34 27.86
CA ASP A 289 1.22 16.09 29.30
C ASP A 289 2.28 16.96 29.96
N GLU A 290 1.95 17.63 31.08
CA GLU A 290 2.83 18.62 31.70
C GLU A 290 4.11 17.99 32.27
N ASP A 291 4.04 16.74 32.75
CA ASP A 291 5.17 16.05 33.39
C ASP A 291 5.98 15.23 32.38
N LEU A 292 5.30 14.59 31.43
CA LEU A 292 5.93 13.65 30.49
C LEU A 292 6.31 14.28 29.15
N GLY A 293 5.86 15.51 28.87
CA GLY A 293 5.85 16.10 27.53
C GLY A 293 4.70 15.55 26.70
N GLU A 294 4.75 14.24 26.42
CA GLU A 294 3.62 13.49 25.86
C GLU A 294 3.33 12.25 26.71
N LYS A 295 2.05 11.95 26.93
CA LYS A 295 1.60 10.65 27.43
C LYS A 295 1.07 9.79 26.29
N VAL A 296 1.33 8.49 26.39
CA VAL A 296 0.76 7.50 25.46
C VAL A 296 -0.74 7.36 25.73
N ILE A 297 -1.57 7.45 24.71
CA ILE A 297 -3.01 7.17 24.78
C ILE A 297 -3.43 6.12 23.76
N LEU A 298 -4.49 5.37 24.09
CA LEU A 298 -5.11 4.37 23.24
C LEU A 298 -6.50 4.84 22.80
N ILE A 299 -6.76 4.84 21.50
CA ILE A 299 -8.09 5.12 20.95
C ILE A 299 -8.66 3.84 20.33
N VAL A 300 -9.86 3.43 20.75
CA VAL A 300 -10.54 2.20 20.30
C VAL A 300 -11.86 2.55 19.60
N GLU A 301 -12.09 1.95 18.44
CA GLU A 301 -13.35 2.05 17.70
C GLU A 301 -14.37 1.05 18.24
N GLY A 302 -15.47 1.54 18.81
CA GLY A 302 -16.58 0.74 19.29
C GLY A 302 -17.02 1.09 20.71
N LYS A 303 -17.73 0.16 21.34
CA LYS A 303 -18.19 0.29 22.72
C LYS A 303 -17.04 0.12 23.70
N GLU A 304 -17.18 0.72 24.87
CA GLU A 304 -16.29 0.53 26.00
C GLU A 304 -16.12 -0.96 26.32
N SER A 305 -14.86 -1.34 26.54
CA SER A 305 -14.45 -2.70 26.90
C SER A 305 -13.22 -2.66 27.80
N ASP A 306 -13.03 -3.66 28.65
CA ASP A 306 -11.82 -3.75 29.46
C ASP A 306 -10.59 -4.00 28.60
N THR A 307 -9.62 -3.09 28.66
CA THR A 307 -8.35 -3.14 27.92
C THR A 307 -7.15 -3.42 28.83
N GLN A 308 -7.34 -3.46 30.15
CA GLN A 308 -6.24 -3.58 31.11
C GLN A 308 -5.45 -4.88 30.95
N GLN A 309 -6.15 -5.97 30.62
CA GLN A 309 -5.51 -7.25 30.35
C GLN A 309 -4.56 -7.18 29.14
N ALA A 310 -4.87 -6.37 28.13
CA ALA A 310 -4.05 -6.19 26.94
C ALA A 310 -2.72 -5.47 27.26
N PHE A 311 -2.66 -4.65 28.31
CA PHE A 311 -1.45 -3.90 28.65
C PHE A 311 -0.35 -4.75 29.29
N LYS A 312 -0.64 -6.00 29.67
CA LYS A 312 0.36 -6.91 30.25
C LYS A 312 1.50 -7.29 29.29
N VAL A 313 1.30 -7.13 27.99
CA VAL A 313 2.33 -7.38 26.97
C VAL A 313 3.19 -6.15 26.65
N LEU A 314 2.92 -5.01 27.29
CA LEU A 314 3.59 -3.74 27.04
C LEU A 314 4.69 -3.46 28.06
N ASP A 315 5.72 -2.76 27.62
CA ASP A 315 6.75 -2.23 28.49
C ASP A 315 6.22 -1.03 29.30
N LYS A 316 6.84 -0.74 30.45
CA LYS A 316 6.37 0.28 31.43
C LYS A 316 5.99 1.64 30.80
N TYR A 317 6.75 2.09 29.80
CA TYR A 317 6.57 3.40 29.15
C TYR A 317 5.63 3.34 27.93
N GLU A 318 5.29 2.15 27.44
CA GLU A 318 4.34 1.94 26.36
C GLU A 318 2.89 1.87 26.85
N ILE A 319 2.69 1.59 28.15
CA ILE A 319 1.35 1.44 28.74
C ILE A 319 0.57 2.75 28.58
N PRO A 320 -0.58 2.74 27.86
CA PRO A 320 -1.43 3.90 27.71
C PRO A 320 -1.85 4.46 29.07
N LYS A 321 -1.70 5.77 29.26
CA LYS A 321 -2.15 6.48 30.46
C LYS A 321 -3.65 6.72 30.44
N GLU A 322 -4.23 6.80 29.24
CA GLU A 322 -5.67 7.00 29.03
C GLU A 322 -6.15 6.16 27.84
N VAL A 323 -7.42 5.74 27.91
CA VAL A 323 -8.09 4.96 26.87
C VAL A 323 -9.40 5.65 26.51
N TYR A 324 -9.61 5.87 25.22
CA TYR A 324 -10.81 6.51 24.68
C TYR A 324 -11.55 5.58 23.73
N PHE A 325 -12.87 5.52 23.86
CA PHE A 325 -13.75 4.76 22.97
C PHE A 325 -14.56 5.71 22.10
N ILE A 326 -14.59 5.46 20.79
CA ILE A 326 -15.33 6.26 19.82
C ILE A 326 -16.16 5.38 18.89
N ASN A 327 -17.35 5.84 18.52
CA ASN A 327 -18.31 5.05 17.74
C ASN A 327 -17.75 4.54 16.39
N SER A 328 -16.98 5.39 15.71
CA SER A 328 -16.32 5.09 14.44
C SER A 328 -15.01 5.87 14.34
N PHE A 329 -14.09 5.50 13.47
CA PHE A 329 -12.94 6.34 13.11
C PHE A 329 -13.28 7.23 11.93
N GLU A 330 -12.64 8.40 11.89
CA GLU A 330 -12.56 9.16 10.64
C GLU A 330 -11.65 8.40 9.66
N GLU A 331 -12.04 8.36 8.40
CA GLU A 331 -11.30 7.64 7.37
C GLU A 331 -10.99 8.55 6.18
N THR A 332 -9.78 8.44 5.65
CA THR A 332 -9.41 9.05 4.37
C THR A 332 -10.23 8.46 3.22
N HIS A 333 -10.18 9.09 2.04
CA HIS A 333 -10.77 8.56 0.81
C HIS A 333 -10.26 7.14 0.44
N THR A 334 -9.06 6.75 0.91
CA THR A 334 -8.50 5.38 0.74
C THR A 334 -8.96 4.38 1.80
N LYS A 335 -9.90 4.76 2.69
CA LYS A 335 -10.38 3.94 3.82
C LYS A 335 -9.32 3.60 4.88
N LYS A 336 -8.26 4.40 4.94
CA LYS A 336 -7.31 4.39 6.06
C LYS A 336 -7.84 5.25 7.20
N VAL A 337 -7.56 4.86 8.43
CA VAL A 337 -7.84 5.67 9.63
C VAL A 337 -7.10 7.00 9.52
N ASP A 338 -7.84 8.10 9.67
CA ASP A 338 -7.30 9.45 9.82
C ASP A 338 -7.18 9.75 11.31
N LYS A 339 -5.99 9.49 11.89
CA LYS A 339 -5.73 9.66 13.32
C LYS A 339 -5.98 11.12 13.74
N ARG A 340 -5.54 12.09 12.93
CA ARG A 340 -5.68 13.52 13.23
C ARG A 340 -7.14 13.95 13.27
N SER A 341 -7.91 13.69 12.21
CA SER A 341 -9.33 14.05 12.19
C SER A 341 -10.13 13.31 13.28
N THR A 342 -9.75 12.07 13.60
CA THR A 342 -10.37 11.32 14.71
C THR A 342 -10.12 12.00 16.06
N LEU A 343 -8.88 12.43 16.34
CA LEU A 343 -8.53 13.14 17.57
C LEU A 343 -9.18 14.53 17.64
N GLU A 344 -9.20 15.28 16.53
CA GLU A 344 -9.89 16.57 16.45
C GLU A 344 -11.39 16.42 16.76
N ARG A 345 -12.04 15.35 16.29
CA ARG A 345 -13.45 15.07 16.62
C ARG A 345 -13.64 14.63 18.06
N LEU A 346 -12.73 13.80 18.59
CA LEU A 346 -12.81 13.29 19.96
C LEU A 346 -12.63 14.40 21.00
N PHE A 347 -11.72 15.34 20.75
CA PHE A 347 -11.37 16.41 21.69
C PHE A 347 -11.96 17.78 21.33
N ARG A 348 -12.80 17.87 20.29
CA ARG A 348 -13.64 19.03 20.06
C ARG A 348 -14.63 19.16 21.23
N LYS A 349 -14.39 20.17 22.07
CA LYS A 349 -15.39 20.70 23.00
C LYS A 349 -16.45 21.47 22.21
#